data_AF-A0A7L0AKK0-F1
#
_entry.id   AF-A0A7L0AKK0-F1
#
_cell.length_a   1.000
_cell.length_b   1.000
_cell.length_c   1.000
_cell.angle_alpha   90.00
_cell.angle_beta   90.00
_cell.angle_gamma   90.00
#
_symmetry.space_group_name_H-M   'P 1'
#
loop_
_entity.id
_entity.type
_entity.pdbx_description
1 polymer ?
#
loop_
_entity_poly.entity_id
_entity_poly.type
_entity_poly.pdbx_seq_one_letter_code
_entity_poly.pdbx_strand_id
1 'polypeptide(L)' 'QGDYGGPLACLTADCWVLEGVIIPSRVCARTDQPALFVRVSLYVDWVHKVMKMG' A
#
# COMPACT_ATOMS: atom_id res chain seq x y z
N GLN A 1 15.86 5.01 -1.36
CA GLN A 1 15.21 4.32 -2.51
C GLN A 1 15.43 2.83 -2.27
N GLY A 2 14.36 2.08 -2.00
CA GLY A 2 14.47 0.71 -1.50
C GLY A 2 13.19 0.18 -0.85
N ASP A 3 12.27 1.09 -0.48
CA ASP A 3 11.04 0.74 0.23
C ASP A 3 9.87 0.38 -0.71
N TYR A 4 10.14 0.21 -2.02
CA TYR A 4 9.10 -0.14 -3.00
C TYR A 4 8.49 -1.50 -2.67
N GLY A 5 7.16 -1.59 -2.71
CA GLY A 5 6.45 -2.78 -2.21
C GLY A 5 6.24 -2.78 -0.69
N GLY A 6 6.82 -1.83 0.05
CA GLY A 6 6.61 -1.68 1.49
C GLY A 6 5.18 -1.25 1.84
N PRO A 7 4.71 -1.57 3.06
CA PRO A 7 3.34 -1.33 3.47
C PRO A 7 3.10 0.11 3.94
N LEU A 8 1.94 0.66 3.60
CA LEU A 8 1.30 1.73 4.33
C LEU A 8 0.22 1.11 5.23
N ALA A 9 0.48 1.06 6.53
CA ALA A 9 -0.45 0.53 7.52
C ALA A 9 -1.09 1.65 8.34
N CYS A 10 -2.40 1.56 8.57
CA CYS A 10 -3.16 2.45 9.43
C CYS A 10 -3.72 1.69 10.62
N LEU A 11 -3.62 2.26 11.82
CA LEU A 11 -4.23 1.70 13.02
C LEU A 11 -5.72 2.04 13.04
N THR A 12 -6.57 1.03 12.88
CA THR A 12 -8.04 1.14 12.84
C THR A 12 -8.63 0.16 13.84
N ALA A 13 -9.37 0.67 14.84
CA ALA A 13 -10.01 -0.14 15.88
C ALA A 13 -9.05 -1.18 16.50
N ASP A 14 -7.89 -0.72 16.96
CA ASP A 14 -6.82 -1.52 17.59
C ASP A 14 -6.15 -2.58 16.69
N CYS A 15 -6.39 -2.52 15.37
CA CYS A 15 -5.76 -3.40 14.38
C CYS A 15 -4.99 -2.59 13.34
N TRP A 16 -3.80 -3.08 12.95
CA TRP A 16 -3.07 -2.53 11.81
C TRP A 16 -3.68 -3.04 10.50
N VAL A 17 -4.24 -2.13 9.71
CA VAL A 17 -4.85 -2.42 8.41
C VAL A 17 -3.89 -1.98 7.30
N LEU A 18 -3.66 -2.85 6.32
CA LEU A 18 -2.85 -2.53 5.14
C LEU A 18 -3.69 -1.70 4.15
N GLU A 19 -3.47 -0.40 4.13
CA GLU A 19 -4.22 0.55 3.29
C GLU A 19 -3.56 0.80 1.94
N GLY A 20 -2.22 0.73 1.89
CA GLY A 20 -1.48 1.03 0.68
C GLY A 20 -0.16 0.30 0.51
N VAL A 21 0.37 0.36 -0.71
CA VAL A 21 1.69 -0.16 -1.06
C VAL A 21 2.51 0.93 -1.74
N ILE A 22 3.75 1.10 -1.32
CA ILE A 22 4.67 2.11 -1.87
C ILE A 22 4.97 1.79 -3.34
N ILE A 23 4.76 2.77 -4.22
CA ILE A 23 5.10 2.66 -5.64
C ILE A 23 6.48 3.24 -5.96
N PRO A 24 7.15 2.74 -7.02
CA PRO A 24 8.26 3.43 -7.63
C PRO A 24 7.90 4.86 -8.04
N SER A 25 8.63 5.83 -7.51
CA SER A 25 8.49 7.23 -7.89
C SER A 25 9.87 7.83 -8.14
N ARG A 26 9.98 8.71 -9.15
CA ARG A 26 11.23 9.45 -9.41
C ARG A 26 11.56 10.44 -8.30
N VAL A 27 10.57 10.74 -7.47
CA VAL A 27 10.62 11.78 -6.46
C VAL A 27 9.92 11.24 -5.22
N CYS A 28 10.63 11.23 -4.08
CA CYS A 28 9.99 10.99 -2.77
C CYS A 28 8.99 12.10 -2.44
N ALA A 29 8.16 11.93 -1.41
CA ALA A 29 7.28 13.00 -0.94
C ALA A 29 8.01 14.34 -0.82
N ARG A 30 7.38 15.42 -1.30
CA ARG A 30 7.90 16.79 -1.20
C ARG A 30 6.98 17.60 -0.30
N THR A 31 7.49 18.71 0.24
CA THR A 31 6.64 19.73 0.87
C THR A 31 5.55 20.12 -0.14
N ASP A 32 4.27 20.01 0.23
CA ASP A 32 3.06 20.20 -0.61
C ASP A 32 2.58 19.04 -1.50
N GLN A 33 3.38 17.99 -1.65
CA GLN A 33 3.03 16.83 -2.47
C GLN A 33 3.05 15.54 -1.65
N PRO A 34 1.88 14.93 -1.39
CA PRO A 34 1.83 13.68 -0.63
C PRO A 34 2.53 12.57 -1.41
N ALA A 35 3.04 11.58 -0.67
CA ALA A 35 3.46 10.33 -1.26
C ALA A 35 2.25 9.63 -1.91
N LEU A 36 2.48 9.01 -3.06
CA LEU A 36 1.48 8.21 -3.76
C LEU A 36 1.67 6.74 -3.40
N PHE A 37 0.55 6.03 -3.28
CA PHE A 37 0.49 4.61 -2.93
C PHE A 37 -0.54 3.91 -3.82
N VAL A 38 -0.36 2.61 -4.06
CA VAL A 38 -1.47 1.77 -4.55
C VAL A 38 -2.50 1.68 -3.44
N ARG A 39 -3.78 1.91 -3.74
CA ARG A 39 -4.88 1.70 -2.79
C ARG A 39 -5.24 0.22 -2.70
N VAL A 40 -4.86 -0.44 -1.60
CA VAL A 40 -5.00 -1.91 -1.45
C VAL A 40 -6.47 -2.34 -1.46
N SER A 41 -7.39 -1.51 -0.94
CA SER A 41 -8.81 -1.83 -0.89
C SER A 41 -9.44 -2.15 -2.25
N LEU A 42 -8.88 -1.65 -3.36
CA LEU A 42 -9.36 -1.93 -4.73
C LEU A 42 -8.93 -3.31 -5.26
N TYR A 43 -7.94 -3.92 -4.64
CA TYR A 43 -7.31 -5.17 -5.11
C TYR A 43 -7.54 -6.35 -4.16
N VAL A 44 -8.27 -6.16 -3.06
CA VAL A 44 -8.51 -7.21 -2.04
C VAL A 44 -9.09 -8.48 -2.66
N ASP A 45 -10.06 -8.36 -3.57
CA ASP A 45 -10.66 -9.52 -4.24
C ASP A 45 -9.67 -10.30 -5.09
N TRP A 46 -8.79 -9.57 -5.82
CA TRP A 46 -7.74 -10.19 -6.62
C TRP A 46 -6.71 -10.88 -5.74
N VAL A 47 -6.27 -10.24 -4.65
CA VAL A 47 -5.33 -10.83 -3.68
C VAL A 47 -5.92 -12.11 -3.10
N HIS A 48 -7.17 -12.08 -2.62
CA HIS A 48 -7.85 -13.26 -2.09
C HIS A 48 -8.00 -14.36 -3.14
N LYS A 49 -8.30 -14.02 -4.40
CA LYS A 49 -8.36 -14.99 -5.49
C LYS A 49 -7.02 -15.69 -5.68
N VAL A 50 -5.92 -14.93 -5.77
CA VAL A 50 -4.57 -15.50 -5.97
C VAL A 50 -4.12 -16.34 -4.78
N MET A 51 -4.39 -15.89 -3.54
CA MET A 51 -4.05 -16.64 -2.33
C MET A 51 -4.77 -17.99 -2.23
N LYS A 52 -5.99 -18.10 -2.75
CA LYS A 52 -6.79 -19.35 -2.76
C LYS A 52 -6.40 -20.31 -3.89
N MET A 53 -5.61 -19.85 -4.86
CA MET A 53 -5.11 -20.68 -5.96
C MET A 53 -3.80 -21.41 -5.60
N GLY A 54 -3.21 -21.12 -4.43
CA GLY A 54 -2.01 -21.77 -3.90
C GLY A 54 -2.31 -22.93 -2.96
#